data_AF-A0A946PUV5-F1
#
_entry.id   AF-A0A946PUV5-F1
#
_cell.length_a   1.000
_cell.length_b   1.000
_cell.length_c   1.000
_cell.angle_alpha   90.00
_cell.angle_beta   90.00
_cell.angle_gamma   90.00
#
_symmetry.space_group_name_H-M   'P 1'
#
loop_
_entity.id
_entity.type
_entity.pdbx_description
1 polymer ?
#
loop_
_entity_poly.entity_id
_entity_poly.type
_entity_poly.pdbx_seq_one_letter_code
_entity_poly.pdbx_strand_id
1 'polypeptide(L)'
;MASKTKKFWKTFSSTSNISTQPNLLHTWRQTALDWVLRGVFIFASPVLILGLINLRQDYLQGNSLIQTAGLGALYLVVFLYTAAITFLTRFELRFRVGSFIFILFSVGLANLVTGGLSSDGLLIIFAAIAFASVFYDFRGTIIILALGMAIGVIVAWLLVSGTLVIMPELQANSANLASWVVRGLVLALLSTALVLATTYLVRSLERSLFSLQKQTENLVFLNEIALDISTHKKMNELLQTIAMHAAK
;
A
#
# COMPACT_ATOMS: atom_id res chain seq x y z
N MET A 1 -32.83 -51.63 10.03
CA MET A 1 -32.88 -50.20 9.66
C MET A 1 -32.58 -49.37 10.91
N ALA A 2 -31.31 -49.06 11.17
CA ALA A 2 -30.92 -48.32 12.38
C ALA A 2 -29.63 -47.50 12.17
N SER A 3 -29.70 -46.25 12.65
CA SER A 3 -28.63 -45.37 13.13
C SER A 3 -27.43 -45.03 12.22
N LYS A 4 -27.46 -43.84 11.61
CA LYS A 4 -26.26 -43.05 11.23
C LYS A 4 -26.52 -41.54 11.30
N THR A 5 -26.61 -40.98 12.50
CA THR A 5 -26.64 -39.51 12.73
C THR A 5 -25.88 -39.14 14.01
N LYS A 6 -24.57 -39.38 14.05
CA LYS A 6 -23.69 -38.84 15.10
C LYS A 6 -22.29 -38.58 14.53
N LYS A 7 -21.99 -37.33 14.14
CA LYS A 7 -20.66 -36.68 14.14
C LYS A 7 -20.66 -35.36 13.35
N PHE A 8 -21.38 -34.33 13.80
CA PHE A 8 -21.23 -32.99 13.21
C PHE A 8 -21.12 -31.84 14.21
N TRP A 9 -20.81 -32.16 15.47
CA TRP A 9 -20.48 -31.15 16.48
C TRP A 9 -19.03 -31.35 16.91
N LYS A 10 -18.11 -30.98 16.01
CA LYS A 10 -16.75 -30.65 16.44
C LYS A 10 -16.86 -29.28 17.13
N THR A 11 -16.71 -29.33 18.44
CA THR A 11 -16.50 -28.22 19.37
C THR A 11 -15.75 -27.06 18.73
N PHE A 12 -16.46 -25.96 18.56
CA PHE A 12 -15.94 -24.63 18.26
C PHE A 12 -15.29 -24.05 19.53
N SER A 13 -14.28 -24.73 20.09
CA SER A 13 -13.46 -24.17 21.16
C SER A 13 -12.36 -23.31 20.52
N SER A 14 -12.77 -22.19 19.93
CA SER A 14 -11.87 -21.13 19.49
C SER A 14 -11.58 -20.22 20.68
N THR A 15 -10.79 -20.72 21.63
CA THR A 15 -10.04 -19.86 22.57
C THR A 15 -8.87 -19.24 21.82
N SER A 16 -9.21 -18.44 20.79
CA SER A 16 -8.24 -17.59 20.12
C SER A 16 -7.84 -16.49 21.11
N ASN A 17 -6.59 -16.54 21.56
CA ASN A 17 -5.92 -15.46 22.29
C ASN A 17 -5.88 -14.19 21.42
N ILE A 18 -6.97 -13.41 21.46
CA ILE A 18 -7.15 -12.16 20.70
C ILE A 18 -6.33 -11.00 21.30
N SER A 19 -5.94 -11.09 22.57
CA SER A 19 -5.40 -9.97 23.35
C SER A 19 -3.93 -9.60 23.07
N THR A 20 -3.24 -10.24 22.12
CA THR A 20 -1.80 -9.97 21.85
C THR A 20 -1.44 -9.85 20.36
N GLN A 21 -2.25 -9.20 19.51
CA GLN A 21 -1.85 -8.94 18.11
C GLN A 21 -1.47 -7.48 17.82
N PRO A 22 -0.31 -6.98 18.28
CA PRO A 22 0.29 -5.74 17.76
C PRO A 22 0.66 -5.85 16.26
N ASN A 23 0.49 -7.02 15.64
CA ASN A 23 0.80 -7.29 14.23
C ASN A 23 -0.38 -7.15 13.25
N LEU A 24 -1.60 -6.80 13.68
CA LEU A 24 -2.74 -6.68 12.75
C LEU A 24 -2.51 -5.60 11.68
N LEU A 25 -2.08 -4.41 12.09
CA LEU A 25 -1.77 -3.31 11.16
C LEU A 25 -0.65 -3.69 10.18
N HIS A 26 0.41 -4.32 10.68
CA HIS A 26 1.53 -4.77 9.86
C HIS A 26 1.06 -5.80 8.82
N THR A 27 0.25 -6.77 9.25
CA THR A 27 -0.29 -7.82 8.37
C THR A 27 -1.24 -7.24 7.32
N TRP A 28 -2.06 -6.26 7.69
CA TRP A 28 -2.92 -5.53 6.76
C TRP A 28 -2.10 -4.75 5.73
N ARG A 29 -1.09 -3.97 6.16
CA ARG A 29 -0.19 -3.22 5.25
C ARG A 29 0.53 -4.17 4.29
N GLN A 30 1.00 -5.32 4.76
CA GLN A 30 1.65 -6.33 3.93
C GLN A 30 0.68 -6.90 2.88
N THR A 31 -0.53 -7.26 3.30
CA THR A 31 -1.56 -7.78 2.38
C THR A 31 -1.96 -6.73 1.35
N ALA A 32 -2.16 -5.48 1.77
CA ALA A 32 -2.47 -4.37 0.87
C ALA A 32 -1.35 -4.12 -0.15
N LEU A 33 -0.08 -4.16 0.28
CA LEU A 33 1.06 -4.02 -0.61
C LEU A 33 1.11 -5.17 -1.63
N ASP A 34 0.85 -6.41 -1.20
CA ASP A 34 0.83 -7.57 -2.10
C ASP A 34 -0.24 -7.41 -3.19
N TRP A 35 -1.43 -6.93 -2.83
CA TRP A 35 -2.50 -6.64 -3.80
C TRP A 35 -2.13 -5.51 -4.75
N VAL A 36 -1.57 -4.42 -4.23
CA VAL A 36 -1.13 -3.28 -5.05
C VAL A 36 -0.04 -3.70 -6.03
N LEU A 37 1.00 -4.39 -5.57
CA LEU A 37 2.10 -4.85 -6.42
C LEU A 37 1.63 -5.81 -7.51
N ARG A 38 0.75 -6.76 -7.19
CA ARG A 38 0.15 -7.65 -8.18
C ARG A 38 -0.71 -6.90 -9.18
N GLY A 39 -1.52 -5.94 -8.72
CA GLY A 39 -2.31 -5.08 -9.59
C GLY A 39 -1.43 -4.29 -10.55
N VAL A 40 -0.41 -3.60 -10.03
CA VAL A 40 0.57 -2.86 -10.84
C VAL A 40 1.27 -3.79 -11.83
N PHE A 41 1.67 -5.00 -11.43
CA PHE A 41 2.32 -5.95 -12.33
C PHE A 41 1.40 -6.40 -13.49
N ILE A 42 0.12 -6.65 -13.19
CA ILE A 42 -0.88 -6.98 -14.22
C ILE A 42 -1.04 -5.83 -15.21
N PHE A 43 -1.16 -4.58 -14.73
CA PHE A 43 -1.29 -3.41 -15.61
C PHE A 43 0.01 -3.04 -16.34
N ALA A 44 1.18 -3.29 -15.73
CA ALA A 44 2.48 -3.03 -16.34
C ALA A 44 2.78 -4.00 -17.49
N SER A 45 2.19 -5.20 -17.49
CA SER A 45 2.45 -6.22 -18.50
C SER A 45 2.00 -5.79 -19.92
N PRO A 46 0.77 -5.30 -20.15
CA PRO A 46 0.39 -4.70 -21.42
C PRO A 46 1.23 -3.50 -21.81
N VAL A 47 1.58 -2.64 -20.85
CA VAL A 47 2.41 -1.44 -21.09
C VAL A 47 3.80 -1.85 -21.60
N LEU A 48 4.41 -2.89 -21.04
CA LEU A 48 5.68 -3.42 -21.52
C LEU A 48 5.55 -3.96 -22.95
N ILE A 49 4.50 -4.73 -23.25
CA ILE A 49 4.27 -5.28 -24.59
C ILE A 49 4.14 -4.14 -25.62
N LEU A 50 3.34 -3.12 -25.31
CA LEU A 50 3.20 -1.95 -26.17
C LEU A 50 4.52 -1.17 -26.31
N GLY A 51 5.27 -1.01 -25.22
CA GLY A 51 6.59 -0.39 -25.24
C GLY A 51 7.58 -1.12 -26.15
N LEU A 52 7.59 -2.47 -26.11
CA LEU A 52 8.43 -3.29 -26.98
C LEU A 52 8.01 -3.21 -28.45
N ILE A 53 6.71 -3.09 -28.75
CA ILE A 53 6.21 -2.87 -30.11
C ILE A 53 6.67 -1.50 -30.63
N ASN A 54 6.54 -0.45 -29.81
CA ASN A 54 6.99 0.90 -30.18
C ASN A 54 8.51 0.93 -30.42
N LEU A 55 9.29 0.25 -29.57
CA LEU A 55 10.74 0.11 -29.75
C LEU A 55 11.12 -0.56 -31.08
N ARG A 56 10.35 -1.58 -31.50
CA ARG A 56 10.54 -2.21 -32.81
C ARG A 56 10.24 -1.22 -33.95
N GLN A 57 9.20 -0.41 -33.80
CA GLN A 57 8.84 0.59 -34.79
C GLN A 57 9.91 1.69 -34.91
N ASP A 58 10.45 2.17 -33.79
CA ASP A 58 11.54 3.14 -33.78
C ASP A 58 12.81 2.58 -34.44
N TYR A 59 13.12 1.31 -34.21
CA TYR A 59 14.22 0.63 -34.89
C TYR A 59 14.02 0.57 -36.41
N LEU A 60 12.80 0.29 -36.88
CA LEU A 60 12.47 0.29 -38.31
C LEU A 60 12.54 1.67 -38.96
N GLN A 61 12.37 2.75 -38.17
CA GLN A 61 12.48 4.14 -38.64
C GLN A 61 13.94 4.64 -38.73
N GLY A 62 14.92 3.79 -38.41
CA GLY A 62 16.35 4.12 -38.55
C GLY A 62 16.96 4.76 -37.32
N ASN A 63 16.30 4.77 -36.16
CA ASN A 63 16.92 5.18 -34.91
C ASN A 63 18.07 4.24 -34.55
N SER A 64 19.11 4.79 -33.90
CA SER A 64 20.30 4.02 -33.55
C SER A 64 19.94 2.81 -32.67
N LEU A 65 20.52 1.65 -33.00
CA LEU A 65 20.29 0.40 -32.28
C LEU A 65 20.67 0.52 -30.80
N ILE A 66 21.71 1.30 -30.49
CA ILE A 66 22.21 1.49 -29.13
C ILE A 66 21.18 2.23 -28.26
N GLN A 67 20.55 3.29 -28.77
CA GLN A 67 19.56 4.07 -28.00
C GLN A 67 18.26 3.28 -27.80
N THR A 68 17.77 2.65 -28.86
CA THR A 68 16.55 1.83 -28.80
C THR A 68 16.74 0.62 -27.90
N ALA A 69 17.83 -0.16 -28.07
CA ALA A 69 18.12 -1.30 -27.21
C ALA A 69 18.34 -0.89 -25.74
N GLY A 70 18.95 0.27 -25.49
CA GLY A 70 19.16 0.80 -24.13
C GLY A 70 17.84 1.07 -23.41
N LEU A 71 16.89 1.74 -24.06
CA LEU A 71 15.55 1.98 -23.50
C LEU A 71 14.78 0.68 -23.27
N GLY A 72 14.82 -0.24 -24.24
CA GLY A 72 14.19 -1.56 -24.10
C GLY A 72 14.75 -2.37 -22.94
N ALA A 73 16.08 -2.39 -22.78
CA ALA A 73 16.74 -3.03 -21.67
C ALA A 73 16.33 -2.40 -20.34
N LEU A 74 16.24 -1.07 -20.26
CA LEU A 74 15.79 -0.37 -19.05
C LEU A 74 14.36 -0.78 -18.68
N TYR A 75 13.41 -0.76 -19.62
CA TYR A 75 12.03 -1.19 -19.35
C TYR A 75 11.96 -2.64 -18.87
N LEU A 76 12.73 -3.52 -19.50
CA LEU A 76 12.79 -4.92 -19.13
C LEU A 76 13.38 -5.11 -17.72
N VAL A 77 14.45 -4.40 -17.38
CA VAL A 77 15.05 -4.42 -16.04
C VAL A 77 14.07 -3.91 -14.99
N VAL A 78 13.40 -2.79 -15.22
CA VAL A 78 12.39 -2.24 -14.29
C VAL A 78 11.22 -3.22 -14.12
N PHE A 79 10.76 -3.85 -15.20
CA PHE A 79 9.69 -4.83 -15.15
C PHE A 79 10.10 -6.09 -14.37
N LEU A 80 11.28 -6.66 -14.66
CA LEU A 80 11.80 -7.82 -13.94
C LEU A 80 12.06 -7.51 -12.47
N TYR A 81 12.57 -6.33 -12.16
CA TYR A 81 12.75 -5.88 -10.79
C TYR A 81 11.41 -5.74 -10.06
N THR A 82 10.39 -5.18 -10.73
CA THR A 82 9.01 -5.12 -10.21
C THR A 82 8.44 -6.52 -9.98
N ALA A 83 8.66 -7.46 -10.90
CA ALA A 83 8.28 -8.86 -10.74
C ALA A 83 8.97 -9.48 -9.51
N ALA A 84 10.27 -9.24 -9.35
CA ALA A 84 11.05 -9.76 -8.23
C ALA A 84 10.49 -9.28 -6.88
N ILE A 85 10.25 -7.96 -6.70
CA ILE A 85 9.68 -7.45 -5.45
C ILE A 85 8.23 -7.90 -5.20
N THR A 86 7.50 -8.26 -6.26
CA THR A 86 6.10 -8.71 -6.20
C THR A 86 6.02 -10.17 -5.75
N PHE A 87 6.83 -11.05 -6.32
CA PHE A 87 6.74 -12.50 -6.07
C PHE A 87 7.70 -13.01 -4.99
N LEU A 88 8.81 -12.32 -4.72
CA LEU A 88 9.71 -12.69 -3.62
C LEU A 88 9.20 -12.10 -2.30
N THR A 89 8.41 -12.89 -1.58
CA THR A 89 7.86 -12.54 -0.26
C THR A 89 8.89 -12.59 0.88
N ARG A 90 10.15 -12.96 0.59
CA ARG A 90 11.23 -13.06 1.59
C ARG A 90 11.73 -11.72 2.10
N PHE A 91 11.46 -10.63 1.39
CA PHE A 91 11.97 -9.30 1.76
C PHE A 91 11.12 -8.64 2.83
N GLU A 92 11.78 -7.88 3.71
CA GLU A 92 11.10 -7.05 4.70
C GLU A 92 10.15 -6.05 4.04
N LEU A 93 9.00 -5.81 4.69
CA LEU A 93 7.97 -4.90 4.20
C LEU A 93 8.55 -3.52 3.85
N ARG A 94 9.41 -2.98 4.72
CA ARG A 94 10.05 -1.67 4.53
C ARG A 94 10.86 -1.59 3.24
N PHE A 95 11.60 -2.66 2.92
CA PHE A 95 12.40 -2.73 1.71
C PHE A 95 11.52 -2.82 0.46
N ARG A 96 10.45 -3.64 0.50
CA ARG A 96 9.52 -3.79 -0.63
C ARG A 96 8.78 -2.49 -0.94
N VAL A 97 8.26 -1.81 0.08
CA VAL A 97 7.62 -0.49 -0.05
C VAL A 97 8.62 0.55 -0.57
N GLY A 98 9.82 0.60 0.01
CA GLY A 98 10.86 1.54 -0.41
C GLY A 98 11.28 1.34 -1.86
N SER A 99 11.48 0.07 -2.27
CA SER A 99 11.81 -0.28 -3.65
C SER A 99 10.70 0.09 -4.62
N PHE A 100 9.43 -0.18 -4.26
CA PHE A 100 8.29 0.20 -5.06
C PHE A 100 8.19 1.72 -5.25
N ILE A 101 8.31 2.48 -4.17
CA ILE A 101 8.31 3.95 -4.20
C ILE A 101 9.49 4.47 -5.03
N PHE A 102 10.69 3.88 -4.87
CA PHE A 102 11.87 4.23 -5.65
C PHE A 102 11.68 4.02 -7.15
N ILE A 103 11.03 2.92 -7.57
CA ILE A 103 10.67 2.67 -8.97
C ILE A 103 9.75 3.77 -9.47
N LEU A 104 8.68 4.10 -8.73
CA LEU A 104 7.77 5.17 -9.13
C LEU A 104 8.48 6.52 -9.26
N PHE A 105 9.36 6.87 -8.33
CA PHE A 105 10.17 8.08 -8.43
C PHE A 105 11.09 8.08 -9.64
N SER A 106 11.76 6.96 -9.90
CA SER A 106 12.68 6.83 -11.04
C SER A 106 11.93 6.95 -12.37
N VAL A 107 10.78 6.29 -12.49
CA VAL A 107 9.92 6.38 -13.67
C VAL A 107 9.32 7.78 -13.82
N GLY A 108 8.83 8.37 -12.73
CA GLY A 108 8.29 9.74 -12.72
C GLY A 108 9.35 10.76 -13.12
N LEU A 109 10.55 10.65 -12.57
CA LEU A 109 11.71 11.50 -12.91
C LEU A 109 12.11 11.32 -14.37
N ALA A 110 12.21 10.07 -14.86
CA ALA A 110 12.54 9.80 -16.26
C ALA A 110 11.54 10.48 -17.21
N ASN A 111 10.23 10.36 -16.94
CA ASN A 111 9.18 11.04 -17.70
C ASN A 111 9.28 12.57 -17.60
N LEU A 112 9.59 13.09 -16.41
CA LEU A 112 9.75 14.53 -16.20
C LEU A 112 10.94 15.09 -16.98
N VAL A 113 12.03 14.32 -17.06
CA VAL A 113 13.24 14.69 -17.80
C VAL A 113 13.00 14.62 -19.31
N THR A 114 12.27 13.63 -19.81
CA THR A 114 12.04 13.47 -21.25
C THR A 114 10.92 14.35 -21.80
N GLY A 115 9.81 14.48 -21.08
CA GLY A 115 8.62 15.22 -21.52
C GLY A 115 8.39 16.54 -20.78
N GLY A 116 9.19 16.87 -19.77
CA GLY A 116 9.08 18.13 -19.03
C GLY A 116 7.76 18.23 -18.29
N LEU A 117 7.19 19.45 -18.29
CA LEU A 117 5.95 19.75 -17.61
C LEU A 117 4.73 19.08 -18.28
N SER A 118 4.81 18.80 -19.58
CA SER A 118 3.75 18.16 -20.35
C SER A 118 3.61 16.65 -20.07
N SER A 119 4.62 16.05 -19.43
CA SER A 119 4.64 14.62 -19.10
C SER A 119 3.74 14.29 -17.91
N ASP A 120 3.42 13.01 -17.77
CA ASP A 120 2.75 12.44 -16.60
C ASP A 120 3.71 12.24 -15.40
N GLY A 121 4.97 12.71 -15.49
CA GLY A 121 5.98 12.50 -14.46
C GLY A 121 5.56 13.00 -13.08
N LEU A 122 4.91 14.17 -13.01
CA LEU A 122 4.38 14.71 -11.74
C LEU A 122 3.24 13.86 -11.18
N LEU A 123 2.39 13.27 -12.03
CA LEU A 123 1.31 12.38 -11.60
C LEU A 123 1.86 11.07 -11.04
N ILE A 124 2.94 10.54 -11.62
CA ILE A 124 3.62 9.34 -11.11
C ILE A 124 4.30 9.64 -9.77
N ILE A 125 4.95 10.81 -9.63
CA ILE A 125 5.52 11.26 -8.35
C ILE A 125 4.42 11.45 -7.30
N PHE A 126 3.28 12.04 -7.67
CA PHE A 126 2.10 12.15 -6.83
C PHE A 126 1.63 10.77 -6.33
N ALA A 127 1.53 9.79 -7.23
CA ALA A 127 1.19 8.42 -6.87
C ALA A 127 2.21 7.79 -5.91
N ALA A 128 3.51 8.06 -6.09
CA ALA A 128 4.55 7.61 -5.17
C ALA A 128 4.34 8.16 -3.74
N ILE A 129 4.00 9.46 -3.63
CA ILE A 129 3.69 10.11 -2.35
C ILE A 129 2.39 9.55 -1.76
N ALA A 130 1.37 9.30 -2.58
CA ALA A 130 0.13 8.66 -2.19
C ALA A 130 0.38 7.29 -1.53
N PHE A 131 1.14 6.42 -2.20
CA PHE A 131 1.49 5.11 -1.66
C PHE A 131 2.38 5.22 -0.41
N ALA A 132 3.32 6.17 -0.37
CA ALA A 132 4.07 6.45 0.84
C ALA A 132 3.16 6.77 2.03
N SER A 133 2.11 7.57 1.82
CA SER A 133 1.14 7.91 2.88
C SER A 133 0.37 6.73 3.45
N VAL A 134 0.17 5.68 2.65
CA VAL A 134 -0.55 4.46 3.05
C VAL A 134 0.38 3.51 3.80
N PHE A 135 1.62 3.35 3.31
CA PHE A 135 2.52 2.30 3.79
C PHE A 135 3.55 2.76 4.83
N TYR A 136 3.96 4.03 4.79
CA TYR A 136 4.86 4.61 5.78
C TYR A 136 4.11 5.37 6.87
N ASP A 137 4.80 5.59 7.97
CA ASP A 137 4.32 6.48 9.03
C ASP A 137 4.46 7.93 8.59
N PHE A 138 3.74 8.83 9.26
CA PHE A 138 3.68 10.26 8.93
C PHE A 138 5.06 10.89 8.65
N ARG A 139 6.08 10.58 9.46
CA ARG A 139 7.45 11.10 9.27
C ARG A 139 8.07 10.63 7.95
N GLY A 140 7.93 9.35 7.61
CA GLY A 140 8.42 8.80 6.34
C GLY A 140 7.72 9.44 5.15
N THR A 141 6.40 9.62 5.25
CA THR A 141 5.59 10.27 4.21
C THR A 141 6.01 11.71 3.96
N ILE A 142 6.31 12.49 5.01
CA ILE A 142 6.80 13.87 4.85
C ILE A 142 8.17 13.91 4.17
N ILE A 143 9.07 12.97 4.46
CA ILE A 143 10.37 12.87 3.78
C ILE A 143 10.15 12.60 2.28
N ILE A 144 9.27 11.66 1.95
CA ILE A 144 8.95 11.32 0.56
C ILE A 144 8.28 12.49 -0.18
N LEU A 145 7.37 13.21 0.48
CA LEU A 145 6.77 14.43 -0.05
C LEU A 145 7.85 15.48 -0.36
N ALA A 146 8.73 15.77 0.60
CA ALA A 146 9.81 16.74 0.41
C ALA A 146 10.75 16.34 -0.74
N LEU A 147 11.07 15.05 -0.86
CA LEU A 147 11.88 14.52 -1.95
C LEU A 147 11.20 14.72 -3.32
N GLY A 148 9.90 14.44 -3.44
CA GLY A 148 9.17 14.67 -4.68
C GLY A 148 9.06 16.13 -5.09
N MET A 149 8.91 17.02 -4.11
CA MET A 149 8.94 18.47 -4.34
C MET A 149 10.33 18.92 -4.80
N ALA A 150 11.39 18.42 -4.17
CA ALA A 150 12.76 18.71 -4.56
C ALA A 150 13.06 18.26 -6.00
N ILE A 151 12.61 17.07 -6.40
CA ILE A 151 12.75 16.57 -7.77
C ILE A 151 12.07 17.53 -8.76
N GLY A 152 10.82 17.94 -8.49
CA GLY A 152 10.11 18.89 -9.35
C GLY A 152 10.84 20.22 -9.48
N VAL A 153 11.35 20.77 -8.39
CA VAL A 153 12.12 22.04 -8.38
C VAL A 153 13.43 21.90 -9.16
N ILE A 154 14.18 20.81 -8.96
CA ILE A 154 15.46 20.58 -9.65
C ILE A 154 15.24 20.47 -11.16
N VAL A 155 14.24 19.69 -11.60
CA VAL A 155 13.96 19.54 -13.03
C VAL A 155 13.43 20.84 -13.64
N ALA A 156 12.57 21.57 -12.93
CA ALA A 156 12.13 22.90 -13.34
C ALA A 156 13.33 23.84 -13.56
N TRP A 157 14.27 23.87 -12.61
CA TRP A 157 15.48 24.68 -12.71
C TRP A 157 16.35 24.27 -13.90
N LEU A 158 16.57 22.97 -14.11
CA LEU A 158 17.35 22.46 -15.24
C LEU A 158 16.74 22.82 -16.60
N LEU A 159 15.41 22.83 -16.70
CA LEU A 159 14.69 23.21 -17.93
C LEU A 159 14.69 24.72 -18.16
N VAL A 160 14.41 25.51 -17.13
CA VAL A 160 14.37 26.99 -17.24
C VAL A 160 15.77 27.57 -17.50
N SER A 161 16.82 26.96 -16.95
CA SER A 161 18.21 27.35 -17.21
C SER A 161 18.72 26.96 -18.61
N GLY A 162 17.96 26.15 -19.35
CA GLY A 162 18.40 25.61 -20.64
C GLY A 162 19.49 24.54 -20.55
N THR A 163 19.83 24.09 -19.33
CA THR A 163 20.78 22.97 -19.13
C THR A 163 20.22 21.68 -19.72
N LEU A 164 18.90 21.50 -19.63
CA LEU A 164 18.17 20.39 -20.21
C LEU A 164 17.29 20.91 -21.34
N VAL A 165 17.55 20.45 -22.58
CA VAL A 165 16.79 20.87 -23.77
C VAL A 165 15.87 19.73 -24.19
N ILE A 166 14.56 19.99 -24.18
CA ILE A 166 13.54 19.07 -24.67
C ILE A 166 13.14 19.52 -26.08
N MET A 167 12.78 18.59 -26.96
CA MET A 167 12.34 18.93 -28.32
C MET A 167 11.15 19.93 -28.28
N PRO A 168 11.15 20.98 -29.13
CA PRO A 168 10.17 22.07 -29.07
C PRO A 168 8.71 21.59 -29.14
N GLU A 169 8.47 20.50 -29.87
CA GLU A 169 7.17 19.86 -30.05
C GLU A 169 6.54 19.38 -28.74
N LEU A 170 7.36 19.04 -27.74
CA LEU A 170 6.92 18.58 -26.42
C LEU A 170 6.93 19.71 -25.36
N GLN A 171 7.48 20.88 -25.71
CA GLN A 171 7.81 21.97 -24.77
C GLN A 171 6.72 23.03 -24.57
N ALA A 172 5.51 22.88 -25.12
CA ALA A 172 4.49 23.94 -25.18
C ALA A 172 4.24 24.71 -23.86
N ASN A 173 4.57 24.15 -22.68
CA ASN A 173 4.53 24.86 -21.40
C ASN A 173 5.79 24.69 -20.50
N SER A 174 6.82 23.97 -20.95
CA SER A 174 7.95 23.57 -20.10
C SER A 174 8.97 24.67 -19.82
N ALA A 175 9.03 25.71 -20.67
CA ALA A 175 9.96 26.84 -20.50
C ALA A 175 9.44 27.95 -19.56
N ASN A 176 8.15 27.93 -19.23
CA ASN A 176 7.54 28.97 -18.41
C ASN A 176 7.65 28.63 -16.92
N LEU A 177 8.47 29.39 -16.18
CA LEU A 177 8.63 29.24 -14.73
C LEU A 177 7.29 29.35 -13.97
N ALA A 178 6.38 30.23 -14.42
CA ALA A 178 5.08 30.37 -13.78
C ALA A 178 4.25 29.09 -13.86
N SER A 179 4.32 28.36 -14.98
CA SER A 179 3.63 27.08 -15.14
C SER A 179 4.17 26.01 -14.19
N TRP A 180 5.49 25.99 -13.94
CA TRP A 180 6.11 25.13 -12.93
C TRP A 180 5.65 25.45 -11.52
N VAL A 181 5.60 26.73 -11.16
CA VAL A 181 5.12 27.18 -9.85
C VAL A 181 3.67 26.75 -9.65
N VAL A 182 2.79 26.99 -10.63
CA VAL A 182 1.37 26.60 -10.54
C VAL A 182 1.21 25.09 -10.41
N ARG A 183 1.85 24.29 -11.26
CA ARG A 183 1.72 22.82 -11.18
C ARG A 183 2.37 22.26 -9.92
N GLY A 184 3.49 22.83 -9.47
CA GLY A 184 4.14 22.48 -8.21
C GLY A 184 3.25 22.76 -7.01
N LEU A 185 2.58 23.91 -6.97
CA LEU A 185 1.61 24.26 -5.92
C LEU A 185 0.39 23.33 -5.94
N VAL A 186 -0.15 23.01 -7.13
CA VAL A 186 -1.26 22.05 -7.26
C VAL A 186 -0.84 20.67 -6.76
N LEU A 187 0.36 20.20 -7.15
CA LEU A 187 0.92 18.94 -6.67
C LEU A 187 1.08 18.95 -5.14
N ALA A 188 1.61 20.04 -4.57
CA ALA A 188 1.77 20.20 -3.13
C ALA A 188 0.43 20.13 -2.39
N LEU A 189 -0.56 20.84 -2.90
CA LEU A 189 -1.91 20.92 -2.34
C LEU A 189 -2.56 19.54 -2.36
N LEU A 190 -2.58 18.87 -3.52
CA LEU A 190 -3.17 17.54 -3.68
C LEU A 190 -2.44 16.51 -2.81
N SER A 191 -1.11 16.54 -2.79
CA SER A 191 -0.32 15.60 -2.00
C SER A 191 -0.56 15.79 -0.51
N THR A 192 -0.58 17.03 -0.04
CA THR A 192 -0.83 17.34 1.38
C THR A 192 -2.25 16.94 1.79
N ALA A 193 -3.25 17.27 0.97
CA ALA A 193 -4.63 16.87 1.21
C ALA A 193 -4.76 15.35 1.30
N LEU A 194 -4.13 14.62 0.38
CA LEU A 194 -4.14 13.16 0.38
C LEU A 194 -3.42 12.58 1.60
N VAL A 195 -2.23 13.07 1.94
CA VAL A 195 -1.47 12.63 3.12
C VAL A 195 -2.30 12.82 4.39
N LEU A 196 -2.97 13.96 4.54
CA LEU A 196 -3.85 14.24 5.68
C LEU A 196 -5.06 13.29 5.69
N ALA A 197 -5.73 13.10 4.56
CA ALA A 197 -6.89 12.21 4.44
C ALA A 197 -6.53 10.76 4.79
N THR A 198 -5.44 10.23 4.21
CA THR A 198 -4.98 8.86 4.48
C THR A 198 -4.54 8.71 5.93
N THR A 199 -3.79 9.67 6.48
CA THR A 199 -3.34 9.64 7.89
C THR A 199 -4.54 9.64 8.84
N TYR A 200 -5.55 10.47 8.56
CA TYR A 200 -6.78 10.50 9.35
C TYR A 200 -7.54 9.17 9.26
N LEU A 201 -7.70 8.63 8.05
CA LEU A 201 -8.39 7.36 7.82
C LEU A 201 -7.71 6.20 8.56
N VAL A 202 -6.40 6.06 8.43
CA VAL A 202 -5.62 5.00 9.11
C VAL A 202 -5.77 5.12 10.62
N ARG A 203 -5.62 6.32 11.19
CA ARG A 203 -5.80 6.54 12.64
C ARG A 203 -7.23 6.25 13.10
N SER A 204 -8.23 6.58 12.29
CA SER A 204 -9.63 6.30 12.59
C SER A 204 -9.91 4.79 12.60
N LEU A 205 -9.35 4.06 11.63
CA LEU A 205 -9.43 2.61 11.57
C LEU A 205 -8.74 1.95 12.77
N GLU A 206 -7.54 2.40 13.14
CA GLU A 206 -6.83 1.92 14.34
C GLU A 206 -7.68 2.10 15.61
N ARG A 207 -8.29 3.27 15.80
CA ARG A 207 -9.18 3.54 16.94
C ARG A 207 -10.41 2.65 16.94
N SER A 208 -10.98 2.42 15.76
CA SER A 208 -12.17 1.58 15.61
C SER A 208 -11.85 0.12 15.92
N LEU A 209 -10.73 -0.39 15.40
CA LEU A 209 -10.25 -1.75 15.70
C LEU A 209 -9.94 -1.92 17.19
N PHE A 210 -9.29 -0.94 17.81
CA PHE A 210 -9.03 -0.96 19.25
C PHE A 210 -10.31 -0.98 20.08
N SER A 211 -11.31 -0.20 19.66
CA SER A 211 -12.62 -0.16 20.34
C SER A 211 -13.37 -1.48 20.21
N LEU A 212 -13.35 -2.10 19.02
CA LEU A 212 -13.94 -3.41 18.78
C LEU A 212 -13.24 -4.52 19.56
N GLN A 213 -11.91 -4.48 19.63
CA GLN A 213 -11.14 -5.42 20.44
C GLN A 213 -11.54 -5.31 21.92
N LYS A 214 -11.58 -4.09 22.46
CA LYS A 214 -12.00 -3.84 23.84
C LYS A 214 -13.43 -4.32 24.13
N GLN A 215 -14.36 -4.11 23.19
CA GLN A 215 -15.73 -4.62 23.32
C GLN A 215 -15.77 -6.15 23.33
N THR A 216 -14.96 -6.79 22.49
CA THR A 216 -14.87 -8.26 22.44
C THR A 216 -14.28 -8.82 23.75
N GLU A 217 -13.23 -8.20 24.28
CA GLU A 217 -12.64 -8.57 25.56
C GLU A 217 -13.65 -8.45 26.71
N ASN A 218 -14.41 -7.35 26.74
CA ASN A 218 -15.49 -7.17 27.72
C ASN A 218 -16.59 -8.22 27.60
N LEU A 219 -17.01 -8.57 26.37
CA LEU A 219 -18.03 -9.59 26.15
C LEU A 219 -17.56 -10.99 26.57
N VAL A 220 -16.30 -11.32 26.30
CA VAL A 220 -15.69 -12.59 26.74
C VAL A 220 -15.64 -12.64 28.26
N PHE A 221 -15.19 -11.57 28.93
CA PHE A 221 -15.15 -11.48 30.38
C PHE A 221 -16.53 -11.61 31.03
N LEU A 222 -17.55 -10.94 30.46
CA LEU A 222 -18.93 -11.04 30.97
C LEU A 222 -19.51 -12.44 30.79
N ASN A 223 -19.20 -13.12 29.69
CA ASN A 223 -19.63 -14.50 29.45
C ASN A 223 -18.99 -15.46 30.46
N GLU A 224 -17.72 -15.25 30.79
CA GLU A 224 -17.00 -16.04 31.81
C GLU A 224 -17.65 -15.88 33.20
N ILE A 225 -17.97 -14.65 33.62
CA ILE A 225 -18.70 -14.39 34.87
C ILE A 225 -20.09 -15.06 34.86
N ALA A 226 -20.83 -14.96 33.75
CA ALA A 226 -22.16 -15.55 33.65
C ALA A 226 -22.12 -17.09 33.77
N LEU A 227 -21.11 -17.72 33.18
CA LEU A 227 -20.87 -19.16 33.33
C LEU A 227 -20.52 -19.53 34.77
N ASP A 228 -19.62 -18.78 35.41
CA ASP A 228 -19.22 -19.00 36.80
C ASP A 228 -20.43 -18.92 37.76
N ILE A 229 -21.25 -17.87 37.65
CA ILE A 229 -22.48 -17.71 38.44
C ILE A 229 -23.46 -18.88 38.19
N SER A 230 -23.61 -19.33 36.94
CA SER A 230 -24.47 -20.47 36.61
C SER A 230 -23.98 -21.76 37.26
N THR A 231 -22.66 -22.00 37.26
CA THR A 231 -22.08 -23.17 37.92
C THR A 231 -22.24 -23.14 39.43
N HIS A 232 -22.01 -21.98 40.07
CA HIS A 232 -22.23 -21.79 41.50
C HIS A 232 -23.68 -22.00 41.91
N LYS A 233 -24.64 -21.48 41.12
CA LYS A 233 -26.07 -21.68 41.38
C LYS A 233 -26.44 -23.17 41.33
N LYS A 234 -25.98 -23.88 40.30
CA LYS A 234 -26.24 -25.31 40.14
C LYS A 234 -25.62 -26.14 41.27
N MET A 235 -24.42 -25.76 41.73
CA MET A 235 -23.78 -26.41 42.88
C MET A 235 -24.58 -26.20 44.18
N ASN A 236 -25.10 -25.01 44.41
CA ASN A 236 -25.94 -24.73 45.59
C ASN A 236 -27.25 -25.52 45.56
N GLU A 237 -27.91 -25.64 44.40
CA GLU A 237 -29.10 -26.47 44.23
C GLU A 237 -28.80 -27.94 44.56
N LEU A 238 -27.67 -28.47 44.08
CA LEU A 238 -27.23 -29.83 44.41
C LEU A 238 -27.00 -30.01 45.91
N LEU A 239 -26.34 -29.07 46.57
CA LEU A 239 -26.11 -29.11 48.02
C LEU A 239 -27.43 -29.11 48.82
N GLN A 240 -28.42 -28.30 48.41
CA GLN A 240 -29.73 -28.27 49.05
C GLN A 240 -30.49 -29.59 48.88
N THR A 241 -30.45 -30.20 47.68
CA THR A 241 -31.10 -31.50 47.45
C THR A 241 -30.49 -32.62 48.30
N ILE A 242 -29.16 -32.63 48.45
CA ILE A 242 -28.46 -33.59 49.32
C ILE A 242 -28.85 -33.37 50.78
N ALA A 243 -28.87 -32.12 51.26
CA ALA A 243 -29.26 -31.78 52.63
C ALA A 243 -30.70 -32.22 52.94
N MET A 244 -31.65 -31.99 52.01
CA MET A 244 -33.03 -32.46 52.15
C MET A 244 -33.17 -33.98 52.19
N HIS A 245 -32.31 -34.70 51.47
CA HIS A 245 -32.34 -36.17 51.47
C HIS A 245 -31.73 -36.74 52.77
N ALA A 246 -30.69 -36.11 53.31
CA ALA A 246 -30.06 -36.53 54.57
C ALA A 246 -30.93 -36.27 55.82
N ALA A 247 -31.91 -35.36 55.74
CA ALA A 247 -32.82 -35.05 56.84
C ALA A 247 -34.04 -35.98 56.93
N LYS A 248 -34.22 -36.91 55.98
CA LYS A 248 -35.27 -37.93 55.99
C LYS A 248 -34.74 -39.24 56.54
#